data_AF-A0A1Q7BK45-F1
#
_entry.id   AF-A0A1Q7BK45-F1
#
_cell.length_a   1.000
_cell.length_b   1.000
_cell.length_c   1.000
_cell.angle_alpha   90.00
_cell.angle_beta   90.00
_cell.angle_gamma   90.00
#
_symmetry.space_group_name_H-M   'P 1'
#
loop_
_entity.id
_entity.type
_entity.pdbx_description
1 polymer ?
#
loop_
_entity_poly.entity_id
_entity_poly.type
_entity_poly.pdbx_seq_one_letter_code
_entity_poly.pdbx_strand_id
1 'polypeptide(L)'
;MLKPRLLGIFLLAAALMSTGAESAVARSADDNDVSVPPEWKNQIIADLEHNKRYLSRTRTRGKSGVVRFEFNMSRSGWVLPGTRIVTINPELGRAALLLIQQSQPFSPPEHVKLPDASFRLVVPIRFESIPPREAGLADAERRKLLECYEADRQELEYQRRRAAYRHAEPPTTVNRMPEGCLEAKQQEEERQRQDAERKEKDARAALEEHQRQEAKPKGLEYARTSGTTWRITRKNDATTDDVDATVESVQKNKDGAFASVEGVCRNGTIVFFATLVDEAGAASLDFSDRVDGYRGIRTTYRVNDEIPSQKLIPQYQYSNRFFIVAFSGYKQRVEWLDLGAHFGVDEFLLLDSPPLDTTWRIIVEINAAQKPIIIQLPIYDDNVQEFIRACK
;
A
#
# COMPACT_ATOMS: atom_id res chain seq x y z
N MET A 1 20.38 16.39 74.10
CA MET A 1 21.08 17.39 74.95
C MET A 1 22.54 16.99 75.08
N LEU A 2 23.42 17.95 74.77
CA LEU A 2 24.82 18.12 75.20
C LEU A 2 25.80 16.91 75.31
N LYS A 3 26.82 16.93 74.45
CA LYS A 3 28.24 16.51 74.72
C LYS A 3 28.80 17.29 75.95
N PRO A 4 29.87 16.87 76.69
CA PRO A 4 31.22 16.59 76.12
C PRO A 4 32.26 15.72 76.91
N ARG A 5 33.33 15.36 76.15
CA ARG A 5 34.81 15.30 76.41
C ARG A 5 35.42 14.66 77.68
N LEU A 6 36.45 13.82 77.47
CA LEU A 6 37.88 13.99 77.86
C LEU A 6 38.69 12.81 77.26
N LEU A 7 39.62 13.01 76.31
CA LEU A 7 41.06 13.34 76.42
C LEU A 7 41.91 12.26 77.10
N GLY A 8 42.79 11.63 76.31
CA GLY A 8 43.78 10.64 76.76
C GLY A 8 44.79 10.36 75.66
N ILE A 9 45.74 11.29 75.50
CA ILE A 9 46.92 11.20 74.62
C ILE A 9 47.96 10.30 75.32
N PHE A 10 48.46 9.26 74.64
CA PHE A 10 49.78 8.71 74.91
C PHE A 10 50.50 8.45 73.59
N LEU A 11 51.45 9.35 73.30
CA LEU A 11 52.54 9.16 72.35
C LEU A 11 53.67 8.44 73.10
N LEU A 12 54.10 7.29 72.59
CA LEU A 12 55.43 6.74 72.85
C LEU A 12 56.07 6.46 71.49
N ALA A 13 57.20 7.11 71.29
CA ALA A 13 57.98 7.09 70.08
C ALA A 13 59.05 5.97 70.12
N ALA A 14 59.44 5.58 68.91
CA ALA A 14 60.72 5.00 68.49
C ALA A 14 61.00 3.51 68.75
N ALA A 15 61.01 2.75 67.64
CA ALA A 15 62.24 2.09 67.19
C ALA A 15 62.16 1.80 65.68
N LEU A 16 63.11 2.38 64.93
CA LEU A 16 63.47 2.01 63.57
C LEU A 16 64.16 0.64 63.61
N MET A 17 63.60 -0.36 62.91
CA MET A 17 64.35 -1.50 62.38
C MET A 17 63.75 -1.84 61.01
N SER A 18 64.51 -1.49 59.98
CA SER A 18 64.32 -1.93 58.61
C SER A 18 64.97 -3.30 58.46
N THR A 19 64.18 -4.35 58.20
CA THR A 19 64.64 -5.59 57.56
C THR A 19 63.43 -6.32 56.94
N GLY A 20 63.48 -6.57 55.63
CA GLY A 20 62.69 -7.63 55.00
C GLY A 20 61.46 -7.18 54.19
N ALA A 21 61.66 -6.32 53.19
CA ALA A 21 60.78 -6.37 52.02
C ALA A 21 61.13 -7.65 51.24
N GLU A 22 60.42 -8.74 51.51
CA GLU A 22 60.36 -9.85 50.56
C GLU A 22 59.60 -9.34 49.33
N SER A 23 60.38 -8.92 48.34
CA SER A 23 59.92 -8.80 46.96
C SER A 23 59.29 -10.14 46.58
N ALA A 24 57.96 -10.19 46.60
CA ALA A 24 57.21 -11.22 45.89
C ALA A 24 57.61 -11.07 44.42
N VAL A 25 58.52 -11.93 43.99
CA VAL A 25 58.88 -12.11 42.59
C VAL A 25 57.57 -12.36 41.86
N ALA A 26 57.15 -11.37 41.08
CA ALA A 26 56.15 -11.55 40.06
C ALA A 26 56.65 -12.69 39.19
N ARG A 27 56.02 -13.85 39.31
CA ARG A 27 56.17 -14.92 38.32
C ARG A 27 55.73 -14.31 37.01
N SER A 28 56.70 -13.91 36.19
CA SER A 28 56.51 -13.70 34.76
C SER A 28 55.75 -14.91 34.25
N ALA A 29 54.50 -14.69 33.85
CA ALA A 29 53.75 -15.71 33.15
C ALA A 29 54.57 -16.06 31.91
N ASP A 30 55.01 -17.31 31.84
CA ASP A 30 55.58 -17.88 30.63
C ASP A 30 54.68 -17.52 29.44
N ASP A 31 55.31 -16.94 28.43
CA ASP A 31 54.77 -16.66 27.12
C ASP A 31 54.53 -18.02 26.44
N ASN A 32 53.44 -18.69 26.82
CA ASN A 32 52.88 -19.78 26.04
C ASN A 32 52.33 -19.16 24.76
N ASP A 33 53.20 -18.97 23.77
CA ASP A 33 52.86 -18.60 22.39
C ASP A 33 52.13 -19.78 21.73
N VAL A 34 50.89 -20.03 22.19
CA VAL A 34 49.99 -21.00 21.58
C VAL A 34 49.57 -20.40 20.25
N SER A 35 50.22 -20.88 19.18
CA SER A 35 49.96 -20.45 17.82
C SER A 35 48.48 -20.61 17.47
N VAL A 36 47.83 -19.48 17.18
CA VAL A 36 46.42 -19.41 16.83
C VAL A 36 46.20 -20.07 15.46
N PRO A 37 45.26 -21.01 15.32
CA PRO A 37 44.97 -21.67 14.04
C PRO A 37 44.64 -20.65 12.93
N PRO A 38 45.22 -20.79 11.73
CA PRO A 38 44.99 -19.86 10.63
C PRO A 38 43.52 -19.82 10.21
N GLU A 39 42.77 -20.91 10.36
CA GLU A 39 41.33 -21.00 10.06
C GLU A 39 40.52 -20.06 10.97
N TRP A 40 40.85 -20.02 12.27
CA TRP A 40 40.17 -19.14 13.23
C TRP A 40 40.46 -17.67 12.93
N LYS A 41 41.72 -17.35 12.60
CA LYS A 41 42.11 -16.01 12.13
C LYS A 41 41.31 -15.59 10.89
N ASN A 42 41.16 -16.49 9.91
CA ASN A 42 40.41 -16.21 8.69
C ASN A 42 38.91 -16.01 8.98
N GLN A 43 38.34 -16.76 9.91
CA GLN A 43 36.96 -16.56 10.36
C GLN A 43 36.77 -15.20 11.03
N ILE A 44 37.70 -14.78 11.89
CA ILE A 44 37.66 -13.43 12.52
C ILE A 44 37.78 -12.33 11.47
N ILE A 45 38.67 -12.50 10.48
CA ILE A 45 38.77 -11.57 9.34
C ILE A 45 37.43 -11.50 8.60
N ALA A 46 36.82 -12.63 8.29
CA ALA A 46 35.55 -12.68 7.59
C ALA A 46 34.42 -12.00 8.39
N ASP A 47 34.35 -12.23 9.70
CA ASP A 47 33.36 -11.60 10.59
C ASP A 47 33.57 -10.07 10.65
N LEU A 48 34.81 -9.60 10.72
CA LEU A 48 35.14 -8.17 10.68
C LEU A 48 34.81 -7.55 9.32
N GLU A 49 35.17 -8.20 8.22
CA GLU A 49 34.89 -7.72 6.86
C GLU A 49 33.39 -7.66 6.56
N HIS A 50 32.61 -8.64 7.04
CA HIS A 50 31.15 -8.65 6.96
C HIS A 50 30.55 -7.47 7.74
N ASN A 51 30.92 -7.34 9.01
CA ASN A 51 30.38 -6.29 9.88
C ASN A 51 30.81 -4.88 9.46
N LYS A 52 31.96 -4.73 8.79
CA LYS A 52 32.45 -3.44 8.25
C LYS A 52 31.43 -2.78 7.33
N ARG A 53 30.63 -3.55 6.60
CA ARG A 53 29.61 -3.05 5.64
C ARG A 53 28.45 -2.30 6.29
N TYR A 54 28.20 -2.55 7.58
CA TYR A 54 27.12 -1.90 8.34
C TYR A 54 27.60 -0.69 9.14
N LEU A 55 28.87 -0.31 9.01
CA LEU A 55 29.36 0.95 9.53
C LEU A 55 28.89 2.08 8.62
N SER A 56 28.32 3.13 9.21
CA SER A 56 27.92 4.32 8.46
C SER A 56 29.12 4.93 7.74
N ARG A 57 28.97 5.29 6.46
CA ARG A 57 30.05 5.86 5.63
C ARG A 57 30.51 7.21 6.16
N THR A 58 29.62 7.91 6.86
CA THR A 58 29.92 9.14 7.61
C THR A 58 30.99 8.95 8.68
N ARG A 59 31.13 7.74 9.27
CA ARG A 59 32.12 7.45 10.32
C ARG A 59 33.53 7.33 9.79
N THR A 60 33.70 6.84 8.56
CA THR A 60 35.03 6.78 7.93
C THR A 60 35.39 8.10 7.26
N ARG A 61 34.44 9.05 7.11
CA ARG A 61 34.62 10.35 6.42
C ARG A 61 35.32 10.21 5.07
N GLY A 62 35.05 9.12 4.34
CA GLY A 62 35.70 8.80 3.07
C GLY A 62 37.20 8.53 3.15
N LYS A 63 37.77 8.33 4.35
CA LYS A 63 39.17 7.99 4.55
C LYS A 63 39.42 6.53 4.25
N SER A 64 40.55 6.26 3.61
CA SER A 64 41.04 4.91 3.33
C SER A 64 42.33 4.63 4.11
N GLY A 65 42.59 3.36 4.38
CA GLY A 65 43.78 2.94 5.14
C GLY A 65 43.63 1.54 5.72
N VAL A 66 44.73 1.01 6.27
CA VAL A 66 44.73 -0.29 6.95
C VAL A 66 44.73 -0.05 8.46
N VAL A 67 43.81 -0.69 9.16
CA VAL A 67 43.78 -0.76 10.62
C VAL A 67 44.28 -2.15 11.03
N ARG A 68 45.26 -2.21 11.92
CA ARG A 68 45.74 -3.46 12.51
C ARG A 68 45.16 -3.62 13.90
N PHE A 69 44.46 -4.71 14.12
CA PHE A 69 43.97 -5.11 15.43
C PHE A 69 44.95 -6.09 16.05
N GLU A 70 45.48 -5.75 17.22
CA GLU A 70 46.25 -6.66 18.07
C GLU A 70 45.30 -7.13 19.18
N PHE A 71 44.52 -8.16 18.90
CA PHE A 71 43.53 -8.69 19.82
C PHE A 71 44.20 -9.44 20.96
N ASN A 72 43.72 -9.18 22.17
CA ASN A 72 43.81 -10.09 23.29
C ASN A 72 42.42 -10.71 23.48
N MET A 73 42.25 -12.02 23.32
CA MET A 73 40.92 -12.64 23.32
C MET A 73 40.84 -13.97 24.08
N SER A 74 39.66 -14.27 24.60
CA SER A 74 39.33 -15.58 25.19
C SER A 74 38.97 -16.60 24.11
N ARG A 75 39.07 -17.89 24.44
CA ARG A 75 38.59 -18.99 23.59
C ARG A 75 37.10 -18.85 23.20
N SER A 76 36.28 -18.26 24.09
CA SER A 76 34.86 -17.97 23.84
C SER A 76 34.61 -16.83 22.85
N GLY A 77 35.65 -16.24 22.26
CA GLY A 77 35.53 -15.18 21.24
C GLY A 77 35.25 -13.78 21.81
N TRP A 78 35.37 -13.59 23.12
CA TRP A 78 35.33 -12.27 23.75
C TRP A 78 36.68 -11.58 23.69
N VAL A 79 36.67 -10.31 23.33
CA VAL A 79 37.86 -9.45 23.35
C VAL A 79 38.11 -9.00 24.78
N LEU A 80 39.33 -9.23 25.26
CA LEU A 80 39.80 -8.93 26.60
C LEU A 80 40.51 -7.57 26.65
N PRO A 81 40.66 -6.98 27.87
CA PRO A 81 41.49 -5.80 28.08
C PRO A 81 42.92 -5.99 27.54
N GLY A 82 43.51 -4.91 27.03
CA GLY A 82 44.85 -4.93 26.43
C GLY A 82 44.87 -5.11 24.90
N THR A 83 43.69 -5.21 24.26
CA THR A 83 43.60 -5.14 22.79
C THR A 83 44.02 -3.77 22.27
N ARG A 84 44.90 -3.75 21.26
CA ARG A 84 45.42 -2.52 20.66
C ARG A 84 44.90 -2.33 19.23
N ILE A 85 44.51 -1.10 18.92
CA ILE A 85 44.15 -0.68 17.55
C ILE A 85 45.30 0.19 17.03
N VAL A 86 45.99 -0.27 15.99
CA VAL A 86 47.11 0.45 15.38
C VAL A 86 46.67 1.01 14.04
N THR A 87 46.64 2.33 13.93
CA THR A 87 46.32 3.05 12.69
C THR A 87 46.95 4.45 12.70
N ILE A 88 47.22 4.97 11.51
CA ILE A 88 47.72 6.33 11.30
C ILE A 88 46.56 7.35 11.37
N ASN A 89 45.31 6.90 11.15
CA ASN A 89 44.16 7.78 11.04
C ASN A 89 43.23 7.64 12.26
N PRO A 90 43.04 8.70 13.07
CA PRO A 90 42.21 8.63 14.28
C PRO A 90 40.73 8.36 14.00
N GLU A 91 40.19 8.80 12.86
CA GLU A 91 38.78 8.53 12.50
C GLU A 91 38.59 7.05 12.14
N LEU A 92 39.56 6.44 11.45
CA LEU A 92 39.55 4.98 11.23
C LEU A 92 39.70 4.22 12.55
N GLY A 93 40.43 4.77 13.53
CA GLY A 93 40.52 4.21 14.88
C GLY A 93 39.16 4.14 15.60
N ARG A 94 38.34 5.19 15.49
CA ARG A 94 36.97 5.21 16.06
C ARG A 94 36.05 4.21 15.36
N ALA A 95 36.07 4.19 14.02
CA ALA A 95 35.30 3.23 13.23
C ALA A 95 35.70 1.78 13.54
N ALA A 96 36.99 1.53 13.72
CA ALA A 96 37.54 0.24 14.12
C ALA A 96 37.10 -0.21 15.51
N LEU A 97 36.95 0.71 16.46
CA LEU A 97 36.44 0.41 17.80
C LEU A 97 34.98 -0.07 17.74
N LEU A 98 34.15 0.64 16.98
CA LEU A 98 32.77 0.21 16.71
C LEU A 98 32.71 -1.13 15.98
N LEU A 99 33.63 -1.35 15.03
CA LEU A 99 33.74 -2.62 14.30
C LEU A 99 33.99 -3.81 15.24
N ILE A 100 34.87 -3.64 16.22
CA ILE A 100 35.11 -4.68 17.24
C ILE A 100 33.87 -4.89 18.11
N GLN A 101 33.23 -3.81 18.56
CA GLN A 101 32.05 -3.89 19.42
C GLN A 101 30.89 -4.65 18.74
N GLN A 102 30.61 -4.37 17.46
CA GLN A 102 29.53 -5.03 16.72
C GLN A 102 29.83 -6.47 16.32
N SER A 103 31.11 -6.85 16.23
CA SER A 103 31.52 -8.19 15.79
C SER A 103 31.53 -9.19 16.93
N GLN A 104 31.64 -8.72 18.17
CA GLN A 104 31.69 -9.58 19.35
C GLN A 104 30.34 -10.24 19.69
N PRO A 105 30.37 -11.43 20.34
CA PRO A 105 31.52 -12.32 20.44
C PRO A 105 31.84 -12.95 19.07
N PHE A 106 33.13 -13.17 18.80
CA PHE A 106 33.59 -13.90 17.61
C PHE A 106 33.27 -15.40 17.73
N SER A 107 33.18 -16.08 16.59
CA SER A 107 32.95 -17.52 16.58
C SER A 107 34.14 -18.27 17.21
N PRO A 108 33.93 -19.20 18.16
CA PRO A 108 35.01 -19.97 18.75
C PRO A 108 35.58 -20.99 17.72
N PRO A 109 36.83 -21.44 17.88
CA PRO A 109 37.41 -22.43 16.97
C PRO A 109 36.81 -23.82 17.24
N GLU A 110 36.07 -24.37 16.28
CA GLU A 110 35.32 -25.64 16.42
C GLU A 110 36.20 -26.89 16.44
N HIS A 111 37.39 -26.84 15.82
CA HIS A 111 38.21 -28.03 15.56
C HIS A 111 39.54 -28.05 16.32
N VAL A 112 39.76 -27.08 17.22
CA VAL A 112 41.02 -26.98 17.97
C VAL A 112 40.73 -26.96 19.46
N LYS A 113 41.27 -27.95 20.16
CA LYS A 113 41.31 -27.99 21.63
C LYS A 113 42.34 -26.96 22.11
N LEU A 114 41.97 -25.69 22.03
CA LEU A 114 42.71 -24.62 22.66
C LEU A 114 42.46 -24.66 24.17
N PRO A 115 43.48 -24.43 25.01
CA PRO A 115 43.26 -24.24 26.44
C PRO A 115 42.37 -23.01 26.67
N ASP A 116 41.70 -22.96 27.81
CA ASP A 116 40.93 -21.77 28.23
C ASP A 116 41.91 -20.68 28.69
N ALA A 117 42.64 -20.11 27.73
CA ALA A 117 43.68 -19.11 27.90
C ALA A 117 43.37 -17.86 27.06
N SER A 118 44.13 -16.79 27.30
CA SER A 118 44.12 -15.58 26.48
C SER A 118 45.07 -15.72 25.29
N PHE A 119 44.58 -15.43 24.08
CA PHE A 119 45.36 -15.51 22.85
C PHE A 119 45.63 -14.11 22.27
N ARG A 120 46.82 -13.94 21.71
CA ARG A 120 47.19 -12.73 20.96
C ARG A 120 47.04 -12.98 19.47
N LEU A 121 46.26 -12.15 18.79
CA LEU A 121 46.04 -12.27 17.34
C LEU A 121 46.18 -10.92 16.63
N VAL A 122 46.95 -10.88 15.55
CA VAL A 122 47.10 -9.69 14.71
C VAL A 122 46.29 -9.81 13.41
N VAL A 123 45.31 -8.92 13.25
CA VAL A 123 44.38 -8.90 12.11
C VAL A 123 44.42 -7.56 11.39
N PRO A 124 44.85 -7.50 10.12
CA PRO A 124 44.74 -6.30 9.30
C PRO A 124 43.38 -6.20 8.59
N ILE A 125 42.70 -5.05 8.70
CA ILE A 125 41.45 -4.75 7.97
C ILE A 125 41.65 -3.48 7.15
N ARG A 126 41.28 -3.53 5.87
CA ARG A 126 41.40 -2.40 4.94
C ARG A 126 40.08 -1.63 4.88
N PHE A 127 40.15 -0.32 5.08
CA PHE A 127 39.06 0.60 4.79
C PHE A 127 39.28 1.22 3.42
N GLU A 128 38.31 1.04 2.53
CA GLU A 128 38.34 1.55 1.17
C GLU A 128 37.46 2.80 1.05
N SER A 129 37.96 3.79 0.30
CA SER A 129 37.18 4.92 -0.17
C SER A 129 36.73 4.58 -1.59
N ILE A 130 35.47 4.17 -1.78
CA ILE A 130 34.93 4.00 -3.14
C ILE A 130 34.78 5.40 -3.74
N PRO A 131 35.49 5.73 -4.85
CA PRO A 131 35.30 7.02 -5.51
C PRO A 131 33.89 7.08 -6.13
N PRO A 132 33.27 8.28 -6.21
CA PRO A 132 32.02 8.43 -6.93
C PRO A 132 32.28 8.09 -8.40
N ARG A 133 31.69 6.99 -8.88
CA ARG A 133 31.81 6.60 -10.27
C ARG A 133 30.65 7.24 -11.03
N GLU A 134 30.97 8.09 -12.00
CA GLU A 134 30.01 8.66 -12.94
C GLU A 134 29.43 7.54 -13.79
N ALA A 135 28.27 7.04 -13.41
CA ALA A 135 27.45 6.18 -14.23
C ALA A 135 26.05 6.79 -14.25
N GLY A 136 25.29 6.55 -15.32
CA GLY A 136 23.92 7.03 -15.44
C GLY A 136 23.11 6.73 -14.17
N LEU A 137 22.37 7.72 -13.68
CA LEU A 137 21.67 7.67 -12.38
C LEU A 137 20.78 6.42 -12.26
N ALA A 138 20.05 6.07 -13.31
CA ALA A 138 19.19 4.88 -13.35
C ALA A 138 19.96 3.56 -13.22
N ASP A 139 21.09 3.42 -13.93
CA ASP A 139 21.94 2.23 -13.85
C ASP A 139 22.66 2.14 -12.51
N ALA A 140 22.97 3.28 -11.88
CA ALA A 140 23.55 3.34 -10.54
C ALA A 140 22.53 2.93 -9.46
N GLU A 141 21.29 3.42 -9.54
CA GLU A 141 20.20 3.03 -8.64
C GLU A 141 19.89 1.54 -8.74
N ARG A 142 19.76 1.00 -9.96
CA ARG A 142 19.48 -0.42 -10.16
C ARG A 142 20.60 -1.31 -9.62
N ARG A 143 21.86 -0.93 -9.83
CA ARG A 143 23.01 -1.64 -9.25
C ARG A 143 23.02 -1.57 -7.73
N LYS A 144 22.78 -0.39 -7.15
CA LYS A 144 22.67 -0.21 -5.70
C LYS A 144 21.58 -1.10 -5.11
N LEU A 145 20.41 -1.19 -5.76
CA LEU A 145 19.33 -2.06 -5.31
C LEU A 145 19.72 -3.55 -5.36
N LEU A 146 20.40 -3.99 -6.42
CA LEU A 146 20.92 -5.36 -6.51
C LEU A 146 21.96 -5.65 -5.41
N GLU A 147 22.87 -4.71 -5.15
CA GLU A 147 23.83 -4.80 -4.05
C GLU A 147 23.13 -4.91 -2.70
N CYS A 148 22.02 -4.19 -2.50
CA CYS A 148 21.21 -4.28 -1.29
C CYS A 148 20.53 -5.64 -1.12
N TYR A 149 19.98 -6.22 -2.19
CA TYR A 149 19.40 -7.58 -2.13
C TYR A 149 20.47 -8.65 -1.88
N GLU A 150 21.65 -8.49 -2.47
CA GLU A 150 22.76 -9.38 -2.20
C GLU A 150 23.26 -9.25 -0.76
N ALA A 151 23.33 -8.04 -0.22
CA ALA A 151 23.69 -7.79 1.17
C ALA A 151 22.71 -8.44 2.14
N ASP A 152 21.40 -8.32 1.89
CA ASP A 152 20.36 -9.00 2.67
C ASP A 152 20.54 -10.53 2.69
N ARG A 153 20.83 -11.13 1.53
CA ARG A 153 21.08 -12.57 1.44
C ARG A 153 22.27 -12.98 2.28
N GLN A 154 23.38 -12.25 2.16
CA GLN A 154 24.61 -12.51 2.92
C GLN A 154 24.41 -12.28 4.42
N GLU A 155 23.60 -11.30 4.80
CA GLU A 155 23.23 -11.03 6.19
C GLU A 155 22.39 -12.16 6.79
N LEU A 156 21.41 -12.65 6.04
CA LEU A 156 20.58 -13.77 6.50
C LEU A 156 21.42 -15.04 6.66
N GLU A 157 22.34 -15.32 5.74
CA GLU A 157 23.30 -16.41 5.86
C GLU A 157 24.22 -16.25 7.08
N TYR A 158 24.72 -15.04 7.31
CA TYR A 158 25.53 -14.71 8.49
C TYR A 158 24.75 -14.95 9.80
N GLN A 159 23.50 -14.48 9.86
CA GLN A 159 22.65 -14.65 11.03
C GLN A 159 22.31 -16.13 11.28
N ARG A 160 22.03 -16.90 10.22
CA ARG A 160 21.83 -18.35 10.32
C ARG A 160 23.06 -19.08 10.84
N ARG A 161 24.26 -18.69 10.39
CA ARG A 161 25.53 -19.23 10.90
C ARG A 161 25.68 -18.95 12.41
N ARG A 162 25.40 -17.71 12.84
CA ARG A 162 25.45 -17.34 14.26
C ARG A 162 24.39 -18.04 15.10
N ALA A 163 23.18 -18.22 14.58
CA ALA A 163 22.11 -18.96 15.25
C ALA A 163 22.52 -20.43 15.45
N ALA A 164 23.09 -21.06 14.42
CA ALA A 164 23.61 -22.43 14.50
C ALA A 164 24.67 -22.58 15.61
N TYR A 165 25.65 -21.66 15.68
CA TYR A 165 26.67 -21.68 16.75
C TYR A 165 26.09 -21.50 18.15
N ARG A 166 24.96 -20.79 18.28
CA ARG A 166 24.29 -20.56 19.56
C ARG A 166 23.21 -21.59 19.87
N HIS A 167 23.03 -22.60 19.03
CA HIS A 167 21.91 -23.54 19.10
C HIS A 167 20.54 -22.84 19.19
N ALA A 168 20.41 -21.73 18.46
CA ALA A 168 19.18 -20.94 18.36
C ALA A 168 18.46 -21.21 17.03
N GLU A 169 17.17 -20.87 16.97
CA GLU A 169 16.38 -21.00 15.75
C GLU A 169 16.92 -20.08 14.63
N PRO A 170 16.98 -20.57 13.37
CA PRO A 170 17.48 -19.79 12.26
C PRO A 170 16.51 -18.66 11.90
N PRO A 171 16.98 -17.40 11.78
CA PRO A 171 16.10 -16.30 11.42
C PRO A 171 15.64 -16.38 9.97
N THR A 172 14.44 -15.83 9.75
CA THR A 172 13.79 -15.70 8.44
C THR A 172 13.88 -14.27 7.89
N THR A 173 14.16 -13.28 8.74
CA THR A 173 14.22 -11.86 8.38
C THR A 173 15.59 -11.27 8.65
N VAL A 174 15.97 -10.26 7.86
CA VAL A 174 17.23 -9.54 7.99
C VAL A 174 17.11 -8.46 9.08
N ASN A 175 17.94 -8.54 10.13
CA ASN A 175 17.96 -7.56 11.22
C ASN A 175 18.80 -6.29 10.94
N ARG A 176 19.66 -6.30 9.93
CA ARG A 176 20.59 -5.19 9.63
C ARG A 176 20.63 -4.94 8.13
N MET A 177 20.58 -3.68 7.73
CA MET A 177 20.69 -3.29 6.33
C MET A 177 21.79 -2.25 6.15
N PRO A 178 22.53 -2.28 5.02
CA PRO A 178 23.48 -1.23 4.70
C PRO A 178 22.79 0.13 4.52
N GLU A 179 23.56 1.20 4.71
CA GLU A 179 23.10 2.58 4.59
C GLU A 179 22.54 2.87 3.19
N GLY A 180 21.33 3.45 3.13
CA GLY A 180 20.65 3.79 1.88
C GLY A 180 19.98 2.63 1.14
N CYS A 181 19.98 1.41 1.69
CA CYS A 181 19.27 0.27 1.11
C CYS A 181 17.77 0.28 1.41
N LEU A 182 17.36 0.81 2.58
CA LEU A 182 15.95 0.94 2.94
C LEU A 182 15.23 1.87 1.96
N GLU A 183 15.80 3.07 1.76
CA GLU A 183 15.27 4.08 0.83
C GLU A 183 15.20 3.55 -0.60
N ALA A 184 16.24 2.85 -1.07
CA ALA A 184 16.29 2.29 -2.41
C ALA A 184 15.19 1.25 -2.67
N LYS A 185 14.87 0.41 -1.67
CA LYS A 185 13.78 -0.57 -1.77
C LYS A 185 12.41 0.10 -1.72
N GLN A 186 12.21 1.07 -0.84
CA GLN A 186 10.96 1.83 -0.75
C GLN A 186 10.65 2.56 -2.06
N GLN A 187 11.65 3.18 -2.68
CA GLN A 187 11.49 3.83 -3.98
C GLN A 187 11.11 2.83 -5.09
N GLU A 188 11.69 1.63 -5.08
CA GLU A 188 11.32 0.59 -6.05
C GLU A 188 9.89 0.09 -5.84
N GLU A 189 9.48 -0.16 -4.60
CA GLU A 189 8.12 -0.56 -4.27
C GLU A 189 7.10 0.50 -4.69
N GLU A 190 7.40 1.79 -4.46
CA GLU A 190 6.56 2.90 -4.89
C GLU A 190 6.46 2.98 -6.42
N ARG A 191 7.58 2.82 -7.16
CA ARG A 191 7.56 2.76 -8.62
C ARG A 191 6.69 1.60 -9.14
N GLN A 192 6.85 0.41 -8.57
CA GLN A 192 6.06 -0.76 -8.95
C GLN A 192 4.57 -0.55 -8.68
N ARG A 193 4.23 0.09 -7.56
CA ARG A 193 2.86 0.44 -7.23
C ARG A 193 2.28 1.45 -8.24
N GLN A 194 3.01 2.52 -8.54
CA GLN A 194 2.58 3.52 -9.52
C GLN A 194 2.39 2.91 -10.92
N ASP A 195 3.30 2.02 -11.34
CA ASP A 195 3.20 1.31 -12.61
C ASP A 195 2.00 0.35 -12.64
N ALA A 196 1.70 -0.32 -11.52
CA ALA A 196 0.53 -1.18 -11.41
C ALA A 196 -0.77 -0.36 -11.48
N GLU A 197 -0.86 0.74 -10.73
CA GLU A 197 -2.01 1.67 -10.75
C GLU A 197 -2.21 2.26 -12.16
N ARG A 198 -1.12 2.62 -12.85
CA ARG A 198 -1.18 3.08 -14.24
C ARG A 198 -1.70 2.02 -15.18
N LYS A 199 -1.18 0.78 -15.11
CA LYS A 199 -1.63 -0.33 -15.95
C LYS A 199 -3.10 -0.67 -15.71
N GLU A 200 -3.54 -0.65 -14.46
CA GLU A 200 -4.95 -0.85 -14.12
C GLU A 200 -5.84 0.25 -14.71
N LYS A 201 -5.42 1.52 -14.58
CA LYS A 201 -6.12 2.66 -15.18
C LYS A 201 -6.19 2.56 -16.70
N ASP A 202 -5.09 2.21 -17.35
CA ASP A 202 -5.01 2.04 -18.80
C ASP A 202 -5.91 0.88 -19.26
N ALA A 203 -5.91 -0.24 -18.53
CA ALA A 203 -6.77 -1.39 -18.80
C ALA A 203 -8.26 -1.05 -18.64
N ARG A 204 -8.62 -0.30 -17.59
CA ARG A 204 -9.99 0.18 -17.37
C ARG A 204 -10.42 1.13 -18.50
N ALA A 205 -9.57 2.07 -18.89
CA ALA A 205 -9.87 2.99 -19.99
C ALA A 205 -10.05 2.25 -21.33
N ALA A 206 -9.22 1.23 -21.59
CA ALA A 206 -9.37 0.38 -22.79
C ALA A 206 -10.69 -0.41 -22.79
N LEU A 207 -11.11 -0.94 -21.63
CA LEU A 207 -12.40 -1.62 -21.49
C LEU A 207 -13.57 -0.66 -21.72
N GLU A 208 -13.53 0.53 -21.13
CA GLU A 208 -14.56 1.57 -21.32
C GLU A 208 -14.65 2.01 -22.80
N GLU A 209 -13.51 2.15 -23.49
CA GLU A 209 -13.50 2.48 -24.92
C GLU A 209 -14.11 1.36 -25.78
N HIS A 210 -13.76 0.10 -25.49
CA HIS A 210 -14.38 -1.04 -26.15
C HIS A 210 -15.90 -1.07 -25.96
N GLN A 211 -16.37 -0.82 -24.73
CA GLN A 211 -17.81 -0.74 -24.43
C GLN A 211 -18.51 0.39 -25.20
N ARG A 212 -17.88 1.56 -25.34
CA ARG A 212 -18.43 2.68 -26.16
C ARG A 212 -18.55 2.30 -27.62
N GLN A 213 -17.56 1.61 -28.18
CA GLN A 213 -17.56 1.18 -29.58
C GLN A 213 -18.66 0.14 -29.85
N GLU A 214 -18.92 -0.76 -28.90
CA GLU A 214 -20.01 -1.74 -29.01
C GLU A 214 -21.41 -1.16 -28.75
N ALA A 215 -21.52 -0.10 -27.96
CA ALA A 215 -22.82 0.43 -27.53
C ALA A 215 -23.68 0.88 -28.72
N LYS A 216 -23.10 1.58 -29.70
CA LYS A 216 -23.84 2.07 -30.87
C LYS A 216 -24.44 0.96 -31.73
N PRO A 217 -23.67 -0.03 -32.24
CA PRO A 217 -24.25 -1.09 -33.08
C PRO A 217 -25.30 -1.92 -32.32
N LYS A 218 -25.01 -2.32 -31.07
CA LYS A 218 -25.96 -3.08 -30.23
C LYS A 218 -27.23 -2.27 -29.92
N GLY A 219 -27.08 -0.98 -29.64
CA GLY A 219 -28.20 -0.09 -29.38
C GLY A 219 -29.13 0.09 -30.56
N LEU A 220 -28.58 0.25 -31.77
CA LEU A 220 -29.38 0.36 -32.99
C LEU A 220 -30.14 -0.95 -33.29
N GLU A 221 -29.52 -2.10 -33.05
CA GLU A 221 -30.19 -3.41 -33.17
C GLU A 221 -31.30 -3.56 -32.13
N TYR A 222 -31.04 -3.17 -30.88
CA TYR A 222 -32.02 -3.24 -29.81
C TYR A 222 -33.21 -2.30 -30.04
N ALA A 223 -32.97 -1.06 -30.48
CA ALA A 223 -34.04 -0.11 -30.79
C ALA A 223 -35.05 -0.70 -31.79
N ARG A 224 -34.56 -1.36 -32.84
CA ARG A 224 -35.38 -2.03 -33.86
C ARG A 224 -36.17 -3.22 -33.34
N THR A 225 -35.65 -3.94 -32.35
CA THR A 225 -36.23 -5.20 -31.84
C THR A 225 -37.04 -5.03 -30.55
N SER A 226 -36.91 -3.89 -29.86
CA SER A 226 -37.61 -3.61 -28.59
C SER A 226 -39.13 -3.63 -28.72
N GLY A 227 -39.68 -3.31 -29.90
CA GLY A 227 -41.13 -3.18 -30.09
C GLY A 227 -41.75 -2.01 -29.30
N THR A 228 -40.93 -1.08 -28.79
CA THR A 228 -41.39 0.14 -28.14
C THR A 228 -41.60 1.26 -29.16
N THR A 229 -42.46 2.23 -28.83
CA THR A 229 -42.66 3.43 -29.64
C THR A 229 -42.48 4.64 -28.74
N TRP A 230 -41.60 5.55 -29.15
CA TRP A 230 -41.29 6.78 -28.44
C TRP A 230 -41.79 7.98 -29.22
N ARG A 231 -42.22 9.04 -28.53
CA ARG A 231 -42.64 10.31 -29.11
C ARG A 231 -41.93 11.44 -28.40
N ILE A 232 -41.27 12.31 -29.17
CA ILE A 232 -40.66 13.53 -28.64
C ILE A 232 -41.66 14.69 -28.72
N THR A 233 -41.71 15.50 -27.67
CA THR A 233 -42.47 16.76 -27.62
C THR A 233 -41.48 17.89 -27.31
N ARG A 234 -41.66 19.02 -27.98
CA ARG A 234 -40.86 20.24 -27.74
C ARG A 234 -41.76 21.35 -27.28
N LYS A 235 -41.38 22.01 -26.20
CA LYS A 235 -42.06 23.19 -25.67
C LYS A 235 -41.03 24.30 -25.50
N ASN A 236 -41.30 25.45 -26.07
CA ASN A 236 -40.48 26.62 -25.81
C ASN A 236 -40.85 27.16 -24.43
N ASP A 237 -39.86 27.36 -23.56
CA ASP A 237 -40.07 28.12 -22.34
C ASP A 237 -40.17 29.60 -22.76
N ALA A 238 -41.33 30.21 -22.46
CA ALA A 238 -41.61 31.60 -22.79
C ALA A 238 -40.72 32.60 -22.01
N THR A 239 -39.95 32.10 -21.04
CA THR A 239 -39.20 32.89 -20.06
C THR A 239 -37.69 32.81 -20.25
N THR A 240 -37.16 31.70 -20.79
CA THR A 240 -35.71 31.47 -20.90
C THR A 240 -35.20 31.33 -22.33
N ASP A 241 -36.07 31.40 -23.35
CA ASP A 241 -35.77 31.06 -24.75
C ASP A 241 -35.23 29.62 -24.95
N ASP A 242 -35.24 28.79 -23.89
CA ASP A 242 -34.82 27.39 -23.95
C ASP A 242 -35.94 26.52 -24.52
N VAL A 243 -35.54 25.46 -25.22
CA VAL A 243 -36.45 24.44 -25.75
C VAL A 243 -36.46 23.25 -24.81
N ASP A 244 -37.50 23.12 -23.99
CA ASP A 244 -37.76 21.92 -23.21
C ASP A 244 -38.18 20.79 -24.14
N ALA A 245 -37.31 19.79 -24.28
CA ALA A 245 -37.65 18.54 -24.93
C ALA A 245 -38.09 17.51 -23.88
N THR A 246 -39.19 16.81 -24.15
CA THR A 246 -39.62 15.63 -23.39
C THR A 246 -39.80 14.46 -24.33
N VAL A 247 -39.55 13.24 -23.87
CA VAL A 247 -39.80 12.03 -24.66
C VAL A 247 -40.71 11.08 -23.90
N GLU A 248 -41.71 10.51 -24.56
CA GLU A 248 -42.73 9.68 -23.93
C GLU A 248 -42.88 8.34 -24.64
N SER A 249 -43.15 7.28 -23.89
CA SER A 249 -43.50 5.96 -24.41
C SER A 249 -44.55 5.29 -23.53
N VAL A 250 -45.56 4.69 -24.15
CA VAL A 250 -46.57 3.89 -23.43
C VAL A 250 -46.29 2.42 -23.70
N GLN A 251 -45.93 1.69 -22.66
CA GLN A 251 -45.58 0.27 -22.72
C GLN A 251 -46.66 -0.56 -22.02
N LYS A 252 -47.10 -1.65 -22.66
CA LYS A 252 -48.24 -2.45 -22.20
C LYS A 252 -47.81 -3.90 -21.98
N ASN A 253 -48.31 -4.52 -20.92
CA ASN A 253 -48.20 -5.97 -20.77
C ASN A 253 -49.41 -6.69 -21.43
N LYS A 254 -49.39 -8.02 -21.45
CA LYS A 254 -50.45 -8.83 -22.08
C LYS A 254 -51.79 -8.79 -21.34
N ASP A 255 -51.82 -8.31 -20.10
CA ASP A 255 -52.99 -8.28 -19.21
C ASP A 255 -53.49 -6.85 -18.98
N GLY A 256 -53.10 -5.90 -19.84
CA GLY A 256 -53.61 -4.54 -19.82
C GLY A 256 -53.05 -3.62 -18.72
N ALA A 257 -51.93 -3.95 -18.08
CA ALA A 257 -51.20 -2.95 -17.28
C ALA A 257 -50.37 -2.04 -18.21
N PHE A 258 -50.33 -0.75 -17.91
CA PHE A 258 -49.64 0.26 -18.71
C PHE A 258 -48.57 0.97 -17.89
N ALA A 259 -47.40 1.20 -18.50
CA ALA A 259 -46.36 2.08 -18.00
C ALA A 259 -46.23 3.25 -18.97
N SER A 260 -46.52 4.47 -18.50
CA SER A 260 -46.18 5.70 -19.22
C SER A 260 -44.78 6.13 -18.81
N VAL A 261 -43.82 5.94 -19.69
CA VAL A 261 -42.42 6.31 -19.49
C VAL A 261 -42.19 7.71 -20.06
N GLU A 262 -41.58 8.58 -19.28
CA GLU A 262 -41.31 9.98 -19.63
C GLU A 262 -39.85 10.30 -19.35
N GLY A 263 -39.13 10.81 -20.36
CA GLY A 263 -37.80 11.40 -20.22
C GLY A 263 -37.89 12.92 -20.17
N VAL A 264 -37.25 13.51 -19.18
CA VAL A 264 -37.16 14.97 -18.97
C VAL A 264 -35.70 15.40 -18.87
N CYS A 265 -35.38 16.58 -19.39
CA CYS A 265 -34.07 17.19 -19.30
C CYS A 265 -34.13 18.42 -18.39
N ARG A 266 -33.17 18.56 -17.46
CA ARG A 266 -32.90 19.83 -16.76
C ARG A 266 -31.40 19.98 -16.56
N ASN A 267 -30.85 21.15 -16.92
CA ASN A 267 -29.45 21.51 -16.69
C ASN A 267 -28.45 20.43 -17.17
N GLY A 268 -28.68 19.86 -18.36
CA GLY A 268 -27.82 18.80 -18.93
C GLY A 268 -27.93 17.43 -18.25
N THR A 269 -28.89 17.25 -17.34
CA THR A 269 -29.23 15.98 -16.71
C THR A 269 -30.54 15.44 -17.29
N ILE A 270 -30.47 14.22 -17.81
CA ILE A 270 -31.58 13.48 -18.38
C ILE A 270 -32.12 12.53 -17.33
N VAL A 271 -33.42 12.55 -17.07
CA VAL A 271 -34.08 11.65 -16.12
C VAL A 271 -35.26 10.97 -16.78
N PHE A 272 -35.37 9.66 -16.62
CA PHE A 272 -36.53 8.89 -17.03
C PHE A 272 -37.38 8.49 -15.84
N PHE A 273 -38.67 8.77 -15.92
CA PHE A 273 -39.69 8.36 -14.98
C PHE A 273 -40.63 7.34 -15.63
N ALA A 274 -41.26 6.50 -14.81
CA ALA A 274 -42.35 5.64 -15.26
C ALA A 274 -43.56 5.81 -14.35
N THR A 275 -44.71 6.12 -14.95
CA THR A 275 -45.99 6.17 -14.26
C THR A 275 -46.78 4.90 -14.54
N LEU A 276 -47.13 4.15 -13.50
CA LEU A 276 -47.87 2.90 -13.62
C LEU A 276 -49.37 3.15 -13.46
N VAL A 277 -50.15 2.74 -14.47
CA VAL A 277 -51.62 2.91 -14.52
C VAL A 277 -52.30 1.61 -14.95
N ASP A 278 -53.55 1.43 -14.52
CA ASP A 278 -54.40 0.31 -14.91
C ASP A 278 -55.06 0.51 -16.30
N GLU A 279 -55.88 -0.47 -16.74
CA GLU A 279 -56.63 -0.40 -18.00
C GLU A 279 -57.58 0.81 -18.11
N ALA A 280 -58.04 1.34 -16.98
CA ALA A 280 -58.91 2.52 -16.91
C ALA A 280 -58.12 3.84 -16.86
N GLY A 281 -56.78 3.78 -16.87
CA GLY A 281 -55.90 4.92 -16.69
C GLY A 281 -55.85 5.44 -15.25
N ALA A 282 -56.42 4.70 -14.29
CA ALA A 282 -56.39 5.05 -12.89
C ALA A 282 -55.07 4.58 -12.25
N ALA A 283 -54.55 5.41 -11.36
CA ALA A 283 -53.38 5.14 -10.54
C ALA A 283 -53.75 4.19 -9.36
N SER A 284 -54.45 3.09 -9.64
CA SER A 284 -55.09 2.24 -8.62
C SER A 284 -54.21 1.07 -8.12
N LEU A 285 -53.00 0.91 -8.66
CA LEU A 285 -52.09 -0.17 -8.25
C LEU A 285 -51.48 0.14 -6.89
N ASP A 286 -51.77 -0.68 -5.87
CA ASP A 286 -51.14 -0.62 -4.56
C ASP A 286 -49.76 -1.29 -4.61
N PHE A 287 -48.71 -0.50 -4.44
CA PHE A 287 -47.33 -0.97 -4.38
C PHE A 287 -46.93 -1.07 -2.90
N SER A 288 -47.36 -2.14 -2.24
CA SER A 288 -47.28 -2.29 -0.78
C SER A 288 -45.87 -2.60 -0.24
N ASP A 289 -44.84 -2.63 -1.08
CA ASP A 289 -43.45 -2.88 -0.66
C ASP A 289 -42.87 -1.64 0.05
N ARG A 290 -43.00 -1.63 1.38
CA ARG A 290 -42.26 -0.71 2.25
C ARG A 290 -40.92 -1.34 2.62
N VAL A 291 -39.83 -0.68 2.23
CA VAL A 291 -38.49 -1.02 2.71
C VAL A 291 -37.99 0.16 3.53
N ASP A 292 -37.73 -0.08 4.82
CA ASP A 292 -37.09 0.87 5.74
C ASP A 292 -37.72 2.27 5.81
N GLY A 293 -39.06 2.36 5.74
CA GLY A 293 -39.80 3.62 5.85
C GLY A 293 -39.99 4.38 4.53
N TYR A 294 -39.33 3.95 3.45
CA TYR A 294 -39.50 4.52 2.11
C TYR A 294 -40.55 3.74 1.31
N ARG A 295 -41.39 4.46 0.55
CA ARG A 295 -42.28 3.87 -0.46
C ARG A 295 -41.51 3.68 -1.76
N GLY A 296 -41.44 2.46 -2.25
CA GLY A 296 -40.79 2.14 -3.51
C GLY A 296 -41.26 0.78 -4.01
N ILE A 297 -40.67 0.34 -5.12
CA ILE A 297 -40.97 -0.96 -5.69
C ILE A 297 -39.70 -1.75 -5.95
N ARG A 298 -39.70 -3.03 -5.57
CA ARG A 298 -38.63 -3.96 -5.94
C ARG A 298 -38.77 -4.30 -7.42
N THR A 299 -37.67 -4.13 -8.14
CA THR A 299 -37.60 -4.34 -9.57
C THR A 299 -36.39 -5.19 -9.93
N THR A 300 -36.51 -5.96 -11.00
CA THR A 300 -35.35 -6.54 -11.65
C THR A 300 -34.81 -5.51 -12.64
N TYR A 301 -33.60 -5.00 -12.40
CA TYR A 301 -32.96 -3.97 -13.19
C TYR A 301 -31.80 -4.55 -13.99
N ARG A 302 -31.73 -4.22 -15.28
CA ARG A 302 -30.68 -4.66 -16.19
C ARG A 302 -30.21 -3.52 -17.09
N VAL A 303 -28.91 -3.27 -17.11
CA VAL A 303 -28.24 -2.39 -18.07
C VAL A 303 -27.53 -3.25 -19.09
N ASN A 304 -27.67 -2.93 -20.38
CA ASN A 304 -27.00 -3.64 -21.46
C ASN A 304 -27.18 -5.16 -21.32
N ASP A 305 -26.09 -5.93 -21.43
CA ASP A 305 -26.06 -7.39 -21.28
C ASP A 305 -25.72 -7.87 -19.87
N GLU A 306 -25.66 -6.97 -18.87
CA GLU A 306 -25.32 -7.31 -17.50
C GLU A 306 -26.29 -8.35 -16.89
N ILE A 307 -25.81 -9.02 -15.83
CA ILE A 307 -26.66 -9.92 -15.03
C ILE A 307 -27.72 -9.08 -14.34
N PRO A 308 -29.02 -9.42 -14.46
CA PRO A 308 -30.09 -8.67 -13.81
C PRO A 308 -29.88 -8.60 -12.29
N SER A 309 -30.09 -7.41 -11.72
CA SER A 309 -29.94 -7.15 -10.28
C SER A 309 -31.26 -6.70 -9.68
N GLN A 310 -31.53 -7.05 -8.42
CA GLN A 310 -32.70 -6.53 -7.72
C GLN A 310 -32.41 -5.12 -7.23
N LYS A 311 -33.25 -4.15 -7.61
CA LYS A 311 -33.14 -2.75 -7.18
C LYS A 311 -34.47 -2.24 -6.64
N LEU A 312 -34.40 -1.44 -5.58
CA LEU A 312 -35.54 -0.69 -5.06
C LEU A 312 -35.63 0.64 -5.81
N ILE A 313 -36.74 0.87 -6.51
CA ILE A 313 -37.00 2.12 -7.19
C ILE A 313 -37.92 2.99 -6.31
N PRO A 314 -37.52 4.23 -5.96
CA PRO A 314 -38.37 5.11 -5.16
C PRO A 314 -39.64 5.52 -5.88
N GLN A 315 -40.72 5.67 -5.09
CA GLN A 315 -41.92 6.37 -5.50
C GLN A 315 -41.72 7.89 -5.38
N TYR A 316 -42.09 8.65 -6.41
CA TYR A 316 -41.99 10.10 -6.43
C TYR A 316 -43.22 10.76 -5.80
N GLN A 317 -43.01 11.57 -4.75
CA GLN A 317 -44.01 12.49 -4.15
C GLN A 317 -45.43 11.90 -3.95
N TYR A 318 -45.51 10.65 -3.47
CA TYR A 318 -46.79 9.95 -3.22
C TYR A 318 -47.66 9.70 -4.47
N SER A 319 -47.10 9.82 -5.67
CA SER A 319 -47.76 9.52 -6.95
C SER A 319 -47.30 8.16 -7.49
N ASN A 320 -48.05 7.51 -8.38
CA ASN A 320 -47.62 6.26 -9.03
C ASN A 320 -46.50 6.45 -10.08
N ARG A 321 -45.64 7.46 -9.88
CA ARG A 321 -44.51 7.82 -10.72
C ARG A 321 -43.23 7.36 -10.04
N PHE A 322 -42.40 6.62 -10.78
CA PHE A 322 -41.21 5.96 -10.29
C PHE A 322 -39.98 6.45 -11.05
N PHE A 323 -38.86 6.62 -10.36
CA PHE A 323 -37.59 7.05 -10.97
C PHE A 323 -36.87 5.86 -11.59
N ILE A 324 -36.67 5.84 -12.91
CA ILE A 324 -36.09 4.67 -13.60
C ILE A 324 -34.56 4.78 -13.71
N VAL A 325 -34.08 5.89 -14.28
CA VAL A 325 -32.65 6.12 -14.51
C VAL A 325 -32.39 7.60 -14.73
N ALA A 326 -31.20 8.07 -14.37
CA ALA A 326 -30.68 9.36 -14.79
C ALA A 326 -29.35 9.21 -15.54
N PHE A 327 -29.09 10.15 -16.43
CA PHE A 327 -27.82 10.33 -17.13
C PHE A 327 -27.39 11.78 -16.97
N SER A 328 -26.13 12.01 -16.59
CA SER A 328 -25.56 13.37 -16.53
C SER A 328 -24.43 13.51 -17.55
N GLY A 329 -24.33 14.69 -18.15
CA GLY A 329 -23.21 15.08 -19.00
C GLY A 329 -21.89 15.24 -18.25
N TYR A 330 -21.93 15.42 -16.92
CA TYR A 330 -20.73 15.45 -16.09
C TYR A 330 -20.24 14.02 -15.87
N LYS A 331 -18.98 13.74 -16.22
CA LYS A 331 -18.31 12.43 -15.96
C LYS A 331 -18.18 12.08 -14.47
N GLN A 332 -18.67 12.94 -13.57
CA GLN A 332 -18.77 12.67 -12.15
C GLN A 332 -20.11 12.00 -11.87
N ARG A 333 -20.16 11.15 -10.84
CA ARG A 333 -21.43 10.68 -10.28
C ARG A 333 -22.37 11.87 -10.18
N VAL A 334 -23.61 11.73 -10.68
CA VAL A 334 -24.64 12.76 -10.49
C VAL A 334 -24.69 13.05 -9.00
N GLU A 335 -24.20 14.22 -8.58
CA GLU A 335 -24.19 14.55 -7.16
C GLU A 335 -25.64 14.70 -6.70
N TRP A 336 -25.98 14.06 -5.58
CA TRP A 336 -27.33 14.00 -5.02
C TRP A 336 -28.02 15.35 -4.90
N LEU A 337 -27.24 16.40 -4.64
CA LEU A 337 -27.67 17.79 -4.55
C LEU A 337 -28.38 18.26 -5.83
N ASP A 338 -27.94 17.79 -7.01
CA ASP A 338 -28.57 18.16 -8.27
C ASP A 338 -29.91 17.43 -8.49
N LEU A 339 -30.02 16.15 -8.16
CA LEU A 339 -31.28 15.40 -8.35
C LEU A 339 -32.35 15.76 -7.31
N GLY A 340 -31.96 15.96 -6.05
CA GLY A 340 -32.87 16.38 -4.99
C GLY A 340 -33.41 17.80 -5.21
N ALA A 341 -32.54 18.75 -5.57
CA ALA A 341 -32.94 20.14 -5.79
C ALA A 341 -33.75 20.35 -7.09
N HIS A 342 -33.38 19.67 -8.19
CA HIS A 342 -34.01 19.91 -9.49
C HIS A 342 -35.18 18.98 -9.79
N PHE A 343 -35.20 17.79 -9.19
CA PHE A 343 -36.19 16.76 -9.47
C PHE A 343 -36.92 16.23 -8.25
N GLY A 344 -36.66 16.74 -7.04
CA GLY A 344 -37.40 16.39 -5.82
C GLY A 344 -37.23 14.94 -5.35
N VAL A 345 -36.15 14.27 -5.75
CA VAL A 345 -35.86 12.88 -5.39
C VAL A 345 -35.23 12.83 -3.99
N ASP A 346 -35.77 11.99 -3.11
CA ASP A 346 -35.35 11.90 -1.70
C ASP A 346 -33.91 11.33 -1.57
N GLU A 347 -33.16 11.80 -0.56
CA GLU A 347 -31.69 11.80 -0.45
C GLU A 347 -31.00 10.41 -0.42
N PHE A 348 -31.75 9.30 -0.32
CA PHE A 348 -31.24 8.05 0.24
C PHE A 348 -31.09 6.85 -0.70
N LEU A 349 -31.47 6.93 -1.98
CA LEU A 349 -31.54 5.75 -2.86
C LEU A 349 -30.51 5.77 -3.98
N LEU A 350 -29.32 5.22 -3.66
CA LEU A 350 -28.17 4.94 -4.54
C LEU A 350 -28.56 4.09 -5.77
N LEU A 351 -29.16 4.71 -6.79
CA LEU A 351 -29.21 4.14 -8.12
C LEU A 351 -27.94 4.55 -8.86
N ASP A 352 -27.03 3.59 -9.05
CA ASP A 352 -25.88 3.76 -9.95
C ASP A 352 -26.39 4.17 -11.34
N SER A 353 -26.18 5.45 -11.68
CA SER A 353 -26.50 6.00 -12.99
C SER A 353 -25.47 5.48 -14.01
N PRO A 354 -25.88 4.65 -14.98
CA PRO A 354 -24.94 4.09 -15.93
C PRO A 354 -24.48 5.18 -16.92
N PRO A 355 -23.27 5.09 -17.51
CA PRO A 355 -22.76 6.10 -18.41
C PRO A 355 -23.55 6.11 -19.72
N LEU A 356 -24.03 7.27 -20.16
CA LEU A 356 -24.86 7.38 -21.37
C LEU A 356 -24.16 6.91 -22.65
N ASP A 357 -22.84 7.05 -22.72
CA ASP A 357 -22.01 6.69 -23.88
C ASP A 357 -21.69 5.21 -23.99
N THR A 358 -21.89 4.44 -22.93
CA THR A 358 -21.75 2.96 -22.91
C THR A 358 -23.09 2.25 -22.75
N THR A 359 -24.15 2.97 -22.40
CA THR A 359 -25.49 2.41 -22.20
C THR A 359 -26.28 2.41 -23.50
N TRP A 360 -26.73 1.25 -23.92
CA TRP A 360 -27.55 1.08 -25.12
C TRP A 360 -28.93 0.49 -24.84
N ARG A 361 -29.10 -0.17 -23.68
CA ARG A 361 -30.37 -0.76 -23.24
C ARG A 361 -30.52 -0.65 -21.73
N ILE A 362 -31.72 -0.29 -21.28
CA ILE A 362 -32.15 -0.51 -19.89
C ILE A 362 -33.46 -1.30 -19.92
N ILE A 363 -33.54 -2.32 -19.07
CA ILE A 363 -34.75 -3.10 -18.83
C ILE A 363 -35.06 -3.04 -17.33
N VAL A 364 -36.29 -2.66 -17.01
CA VAL A 364 -36.81 -2.69 -15.64
C VAL A 364 -38.06 -3.56 -15.61
N GLU A 365 -37.99 -4.64 -14.85
CA GLU A 365 -39.12 -5.52 -14.63
C GLU A 365 -39.74 -5.21 -13.26
N ILE A 366 -41.03 -4.90 -13.27
CA ILE A 366 -41.77 -4.49 -12.08
C ILE A 366 -42.83 -5.55 -11.76
N ASN A 367 -42.68 -6.19 -10.60
CA ASN A 367 -43.51 -7.32 -10.15
C ASN A 367 -44.73 -6.88 -9.32
N ALA A 368 -45.56 -5.97 -9.81
CA ALA A 368 -46.68 -5.40 -9.04
C ALA A 368 -48.09 -5.63 -9.59
N ALA A 369 -48.22 -6.43 -10.65
CA ALA A 369 -49.51 -6.89 -11.15
C ALA A 369 -49.53 -8.43 -11.22
N GLN A 370 -50.64 -9.03 -11.65
CA GLN A 370 -50.75 -10.49 -11.85
C GLN A 370 -49.66 -11.04 -12.80
N LYS A 371 -49.10 -10.20 -13.67
CA LYS A 371 -47.89 -10.43 -14.44
C LYS A 371 -46.97 -9.22 -14.42
N PRO A 372 -45.64 -9.41 -14.53
CA PRO A 372 -44.69 -8.31 -14.53
C PRO A 372 -44.94 -7.33 -15.68
N ILE A 373 -44.75 -6.04 -15.41
CA ILE A 373 -44.62 -5.03 -16.46
C ILE A 373 -43.14 -4.81 -16.74
N ILE A 374 -42.76 -4.92 -18.01
CA ILE A 374 -41.38 -4.79 -18.47
C ILE A 374 -41.26 -3.44 -19.15
N ILE A 375 -40.46 -2.56 -18.56
CA ILE A 375 -40.12 -1.25 -19.10
C ILE A 375 -38.80 -1.39 -19.85
N GLN A 376 -38.81 -1.03 -21.12
CA GLN A 376 -37.66 -1.10 -22.01
C GLN A 376 -37.28 0.31 -22.48
N LEU A 377 -36.03 0.69 -22.26
CA LEU A 377 -35.48 1.98 -22.72
C LEU A 377 -34.40 1.69 -23.77
N PRO A 378 -34.74 1.78 -25.07
CA PRO A 378 -33.75 1.75 -26.14
C PRO A 378 -33.08 3.12 -26.24
N ILE A 379 -31.86 3.24 -25.71
CA ILE A 379 -31.16 4.54 -25.69
C ILE A 379 -30.90 5.07 -27.10
N TYR A 380 -30.68 4.19 -28.08
CA TYR A 380 -30.39 4.53 -29.48
C TYR A 380 -31.64 4.59 -30.38
N ASP A 381 -32.85 4.65 -29.81
CA ASP A 381 -34.05 5.01 -30.58
C ASP A 381 -33.94 6.44 -31.13
N ASP A 382 -34.45 6.71 -32.32
CA ASP A 382 -34.28 8.00 -33.00
C ASP A 382 -34.86 9.17 -32.19
N ASN A 383 -36.04 9.00 -31.60
CA ASN A 383 -36.70 10.04 -30.78
C ASN A 383 -36.00 10.21 -29.43
N VAL A 384 -35.52 9.10 -28.84
CA VAL A 384 -34.73 9.14 -27.60
C VAL A 384 -33.38 9.83 -27.83
N GLN A 385 -32.70 9.54 -28.93
CA GLN A 385 -31.44 10.18 -29.32
C GLN A 385 -31.62 11.66 -29.69
N GLU A 386 -32.74 12.02 -30.29
CA GLU A 386 -33.08 13.42 -30.54
C GLU A 386 -33.29 14.18 -29.23
N PHE A 387 -34.03 13.61 -28.28
CA PHE A 387 -34.19 14.16 -26.93
C PHE A 387 -32.85 14.28 -26.19
N ILE A 388 -32.01 13.24 -26.22
CA ILE A 388 -30.66 13.26 -25.63
C ILE A 388 -29.81 14.39 -26.24
N ARG A 389 -29.87 14.60 -27.56
CA ARG A 389 -29.13 15.66 -28.24
C ARG A 389 -29.66 17.05 -27.90
N ALA A 390 -30.97 17.20 -27.70
CA ALA A 390 -31.58 18.48 -27.31
C ALA A 390 -31.25 18.87 -25.86
N CYS A 391 -30.87 17.91 -25.01
CA CYS A 391 -30.52 18.15 -23.62
C CYS A 391 -29.06 18.58 -23.40
N LYS A 392 -28.18 18.37 -24.39
CA LYS A 392 -26.77 18.76 -24.35
C LYS A 392 -26.59 20.18 -24.87
#